data_AF-A0A399ZUP9-F1
#
_entry.id   AF-A0A399ZUP9-F1
#
_cell.length_a   1.000
_cell.length_b   1.000
_cell.length_c   1.000
_cell.angle_alpha   90.00
_cell.angle_beta   90.00
_cell.angle_gamma   90.00
#
_symmetry.space_group_name_H-M   'P 1'
#
loop_
_entity.id
_entity.type
_entity.pdbx_description
1 polymer ?
#
loop_
_entity_poly.entity_id
_entity_poly.type
_entity_poly.pdbx_seq_one_letter_code
_entity_poly.pdbx_strand_id
1 'polypeptide(L)'
;MATQSVISTSNSQEHSTTQTSQYSLWQILAIWFAAGAPLWIFGWLVHPSLSQGLPAVDRGLLWMKLALIALVWQFALSMFILYREEGNIRLTTISRRFWLNNPISPRTGRRDNRLWWLLIPLLLLTAALELGVAPFLTEAWTTLFPALAEPSSRSLDALFAPEMQARWVGAWNFFALFVVTSLFNNFLSEEFLFRGVLLPKMNGLFGKWDWVANGFIFGVYHLQMPWTIPVNILFGWLMAFSAKRYHCNWFPIVLHNGQAFYFGFLILGLVLGLA
;
A
#
# COMPACT_ATOMS: atom_id res chain seq x y z
N MET A 1 3.92 21.89 71.71
CA MET A 1 3.98 20.69 70.86
C MET A 1 3.29 21.03 69.55
N ALA A 2 4.06 21.25 68.50
CA ALA A 2 3.57 21.72 67.20
C ALA A 2 3.26 20.51 66.29
N THR A 3 2.05 20.51 65.73
CA THR A 3 1.51 19.55 64.77
C THR A 3 2.22 19.66 63.42
N GLN A 4 2.84 18.57 62.96
CA GLN A 4 3.33 18.43 61.58
C GLN A 4 2.37 17.52 60.81
N SER A 5 1.66 18.12 59.84
CA SER A 5 0.89 17.42 58.81
C SER A 5 1.85 16.92 57.72
N VAL A 6 2.00 15.60 57.61
CA VAL A 6 2.72 14.98 56.49
C VAL A 6 1.78 14.92 55.29
N ILE A 7 2.07 15.74 54.28
CA ILE A 7 1.39 15.77 52.99
C ILE A 7 1.85 14.57 52.17
N SER A 8 0.88 13.80 51.68
CA SER A 8 1.03 12.73 50.70
C SER A 8 1.50 13.26 49.35
N THR A 9 2.60 12.74 48.82
CA THR A 9 2.94 12.88 47.40
C THR A 9 2.78 11.53 46.70
N SER A 10 1.68 11.42 45.96
CA SER A 10 1.39 10.34 45.05
C SER A 10 2.39 10.32 43.89
N ASN A 11 3.14 9.24 43.74
CA ASN A 11 3.90 8.91 42.53
C ASN A 11 2.92 8.55 41.40
N SER A 12 2.32 9.56 40.78
CA SER A 12 1.76 9.42 39.43
C SER A 12 2.91 9.45 38.45
N GLN A 13 3.35 8.26 38.03
CA GLN A 13 4.26 8.07 36.91
C GLN A 13 3.72 8.84 35.69
N GLU A 14 4.47 9.83 35.26
CA GLU A 14 4.32 10.49 33.96
C GLU A 14 4.48 9.43 32.85
N HIS A 15 3.35 8.93 32.34
CA HIS A 15 3.30 8.58 30.94
C HIS A 15 3.36 9.89 30.16
N SER A 16 4.58 10.40 29.95
CA SER A 16 4.87 11.41 28.94
C SER A 16 4.60 10.77 27.58
N THR A 17 3.33 10.78 27.15
CA THR A 17 2.98 10.65 25.75
C THR A 17 3.69 11.81 25.05
N THR A 18 4.83 11.54 24.42
CA THR A 18 5.34 12.40 23.36
C THR A 18 4.15 12.68 22.47
N GLN A 19 3.63 13.91 22.49
CA GLN A 19 2.58 14.32 21.56
C GLN A 19 3.15 14.05 20.17
N THR A 20 2.71 12.96 19.55
CA THR A 20 3.15 12.59 18.21
C THR A 20 2.61 13.67 17.28
N SER A 21 3.47 14.61 16.91
CA SER A 21 3.18 15.69 15.96
C SER A 21 2.39 15.13 14.78
N GLN A 22 1.16 15.60 14.62
CA GLN A 22 0.26 15.21 13.54
C GLN A 22 0.60 16.01 12.28
N TYR A 23 0.30 15.47 11.10
CA TYR A 23 0.53 16.17 9.85
C TYR A 23 -0.55 17.20 9.57
N SER A 24 -0.13 18.37 9.10
CA SER A 24 -1.01 19.34 8.45
C SER A 24 -1.40 18.86 7.04
N LEU A 25 -2.44 19.48 6.45
CA LEU A 25 -2.87 19.16 5.09
C LEU A 25 -1.72 19.29 4.08
N TRP A 26 -0.91 20.35 4.18
CA TRP A 26 0.21 20.58 3.28
C TRP A 26 1.29 19.51 3.38
N GLN A 27 1.57 19.01 4.58
CA GLN A 27 2.53 17.90 4.75
C GLN A 27 2.01 16.62 4.10
N ILE A 28 0.72 16.31 4.28
CA ILE A 28 0.09 15.14 3.67
C ILE A 28 0.15 15.23 2.14
N LEU A 29 -0.24 16.37 1.57
CA LEU A 29 -0.23 16.59 0.12
C LEU A 29 1.20 16.59 -0.45
N ALA A 30 2.17 17.17 0.27
CA ALA A 30 3.57 17.16 -0.16
C ALA A 30 4.17 15.75 -0.16
N ILE A 31 3.91 14.95 0.89
CA ILE A 31 4.36 13.55 0.96
C ILE A 31 3.69 12.73 -0.14
N TRP A 32 2.37 12.88 -0.33
CA TRP A 32 1.61 12.20 -1.38
C TRP A 32 2.15 12.52 -2.78
N PHE A 33 2.39 13.80 -3.06
CA PHE A 33 2.95 14.24 -4.33
C PHE A 33 4.38 13.73 -4.53
N ALA A 34 5.25 13.86 -3.53
CA ALA A 34 6.65 13.42 -3.62
C ALA A 34 6.76 11.89 -3.81
N ALA A 35 5.83 11.12 -3.24
CA ALA A 35 5.78 9.69 -3.41
C ALA A 35 5.29 9.28 -4.80
N GLY A 36 4.20 9.89 -5.28
CA GLY A 36 3.57 9.49 -6.55
C GLY A 36 4.23 10.06 -7.80
N ALA A 37 4.86 11.24 -7.71
CA ALA A 37 5.39 11.94 -8.88
C ALA A 37 6.30 11.08 -9.77
N PRO A 38 7.27 10.29 -9.25
CA PRO A 38 8.07 9.42 -10.10
C PRO A 38 7.25 8.38 -10.86
N LEU A 39 6.27 7.76 -10.20
CA LEU A 39 5.41 6.76 -10.84
C LEU A 39 4.54 7.38 -11.93
N TRP A 40 4.02 8.58 -11.72
CA TRP A 40 3.21 9.30 -12.70
C TRP A 40 4.04 9.79 -13.89
N ILE A 41 5.22 10.35 -13.64
CA ILE A 41 6.16 10.78 -14.68
C ILE A 41 6.59 9.57 -15.51
N PHE A 42 6.90 8.45 -14.86
CA PHE A 42 7.26 7.24 -15.58
C PHE A 42 6.10 6.67 -16.39
N GLY A 43 4.89 6.64 -15.83
CA GLY A 43 3.71 6.15 -16.51
C GLY A 43 3.36 6.98 -17.74
N TRP A 44 3.34 8.31 -17.64
CA TRP A 44 2.78 9.17 -18.68
C TRP A 44 3.80 9.81 -19.62
N LEU A 45 5.04 9.99 -19.19
CA LEU A 45 6.06 10.67 -20.00
C LEU A 45 7.15 9.72 -20.45
N VAL A 46 7.78 8.98 -19.51
CA VAL A 46 8.96 8.18 -19.83
C VAL A 46 8.60 6.89 -20.55
N HIS A 47 7.63 6.12 -20.04
CA HIS A 47 7.26 4.83 -20.63
C HIS A 47 6.74 4.98 -22.06
N PRO A 48 5.82 5.89 -22.41
CA PRO A 48 5.37 6.07 -23.79
C PRO A 48 6.49 6.48 -24.74
N SER A 49 7.45 7.28 -24.27
CA SER A 49 8.58 7.75 -25.09
C SER A 49 9.58 6.63 -25.38
N LEU A 50 9.88 5.78 -24.40
CA LEU A 50 10.85 4.70 -24.53
C LEU A 50 10.27 3.40 -25.10
N SER A 51 8.94 3.27 -25.09
CA SER A 51 8.26 2.06 -25.58
C SER A 51 7.96 2.06 -27.08
N GLN A 52 8.26 3.16 -27.78
CA GLN A 52 8.01 3.28 -29.22
C GLN A 52 8.80 2.23 -30.00
N GLY A 53 8.11 1.47 -30.86
CA GLY A 53 8.71 0.41 -31.67
C GLY A 53 9.04 -0.88 -30.93
N LEU A 54 8.86 -0.96 -29.60
CA LEU A 54 9.06 -2.21 -28.86
C LEU A 54 7.90 -3.18 -29.04
N PRO A 55 8.15 -4.50 -29.11
CA PRO A 55 7.12 -5.53 -29.00
C PRO A 55 6.31 -5.39 -27.69
N ALA A 56 5.05 -5.84 -27.67
CA ALA A 56 4.13 -5.67 -26.54
C ALA A 56 4.70 -6.14 -25.20
N VAL A 57 5.36 -7.29 -25.20
CA VAL A 57 5.96 -7.90 -24.01
C VAL A 57 7.12 -7.06 -23.47
N ASP A 58 7.95 -6.52 -24.36
CA ASP A 58 9.08 -5.68 -23.96
C ASP A 58 8.60 -4.33 -23.42
N ARG A 59 7.46 -3.82 -23.90
CA ARG A 59 6.78 -2.65 -23.31
C ARG A 59 6.30 -2.93 -21.89
N GLY A 60 5.73 -4.11 -21.65
CA GLY A 60 5.31 -4.55 -20.31
C GLY A 60 6.48 -4.69 -19.35
N LEU A 61 7.57 -5.34 -19.80
CA LEU A 61 8.80 -5.48 -19.00
C LEU A 61 9.46 -4.13 -18.70
N LEU A 62 9.46 -3.21 -19.67
CA LEU A 62 9.93 -1.84 -19.45
C LEU A 62 9.09 -1.13 -18.40
N TRP A 63 7.76 -1.25 -18.46
CA TRP A 63 6.87 -0.68 -17.44
C TRP A 63 7.18 -1.25 -16.05
N MET A 64 7.29 -2.57 -15.91
CA MET A 64 7.61 -3.19 -14.61
C MET A 64 8.93 -2.67 -14.01
N LYS A 65 9.96 -2.47 -14.85
CA LYS A 65 11.26 -1.93 -14.41
C LYS A 65 11.14 -0.46 -13.97
N LEU A 66 10.45 0.37 -14.75
CA LEU A 66 10.22 1.77 -14.39
C LEU A 66 9.39 1.89 -13.11
N ALA A 67 8.32 1.10 -12.99
CA ALA A 67 7.50 1.01 -11.79
C ALA A 67 8.35 0.61 -10.57
N LEU A 68 9.19 -0.42 -10.69
CA LEU A 68 10.10 -0.81 -9.61
C LEU A 68 11.00 0.34 -9.15
N ILE A 69 11.57 1.12 -10.07
CA ILE A 69 12.41 2.28 -9.71
C ILE A 69 11.61 3.31 -8.91
N ALA A 70 10.38 3.64 -9.34
CA ALA A 70 9.51 4.57 -8.63
C ALA A 70 9.08 4.04 -7.25
N LEU A 71 8.82 2.73 -7.14
CA LEU A 71 8.47 2.09 -5.88
C LEU A 71 9.64 2.07 -4.90
N VAL A 72 10.86 1.75 -5.36
CA VAL A 72 12.08 1.84 -4.54
C VAL A 72 12.27 3.28 -4.02
N TRP A 73 12.02 4.29 -4.85
CA TRP A 73 12.01 5.69 -4.42
C TRP A 73 11.00 5.93 -3.30
N GLN A 74 9.75 5.47 -3.45
CA GLN A 74 8.71 5.68 -2.45
C GLN A 74 9.03 4.99 -1.11
N PHE A 75 9.64 3.80 -1.15
CA PHE A 75 10.17 3.15 0.04
C PHE A 75 11.27 4.00 0.68
N ALA A 76 12.24 4.47 -0.11
CA ALA A 76 13.33 5.32 0.37
C ALA A 76 12.80 6.63 1.00
N LEU A 77 11.79 7.26 0.39
CA LEU A 77 11.10 8.43 0.94
C LEU A 77 10.44 8.11 2.29
N SER A 78 9.78 6.95 2.41
CA SER A 78 9.16 6.51 3.67
C SER A 78 10.20 6.31 4.78
N MET A 79 11.34 5.70 4.45
CA MET A 79 12.47 5.53 5.38
C MET A 79 13.14 6.86 5.74
N PHE A 80 13.25 7.78 4.78
CA PHE A 80 13.80 9.11 5.02
C PHE A 80 12.92 9.91 5.97
N ILE A 81 11.59 9.92 5.75
CA ILE A 81 10.65 10.60 6.66
C ILE A 81 10.74 9.99 8.06
N LEU A 82 10.74 8.66 8.16
CA LEU A 82 10.93 7.96 9.44
C LEU A 82 12.21 8.40 10.14
N TYR A 83 13.34 8.41 9.43
CA TYR A 83 14.63 8.84 9.98
C TYR A 83 14.60 10.29 10.46
N ARG A 84 13.99 11.19 9.69
CA ARG A 84 13.87 12.61 10.03
C ARG A 84 13.02 12.85 11.26
N GLU A 85 12.00 12.02 11.48
CA GLU A 85 11.07 12.15 12.62
C GLU A 85 11.56 11.44 13.88
N GLU A 86 12.17 10.27 13.74
CA GLU A 86 12.53 9.38 14.86
C GLU A 86 14.05 9.33 15.12
N GLY A 87 14.85 9.97 14.27
CA GLY A 87 16.32 10.00 14.35
C GLY A 87 17.02 8.68 14.00
N ASN A 88 16.30 7.62 13.63
CA ASN A 88 16.86 6.31 13.28
C ASN A 88 15.84 5.42 12.51
N ILE A 89 16.35 4.34 11.91
CA ILE A 89 15.57 3.34 11.14
C ILE A 89 15.70 1.92 11.70
N ARG A 90 15.85 1.77 13.02
CA ARG A 90 15.93 0.44 13.65
C ARG A 90 14.61 -0.30 13.47
N LEU A 91 14.65 -1.63 13.39
CA LEU A 91 13.44 -2.45 13.23
C LEU A 91 12.39 -2.19 14.33
N THR A 92 12.82 -1.91 15.55
CA THR A 92 11.92 -1.54 16.67
C THR A 92 11.20 -0.22 16.41
N THR A 93 11.91 0.78 15.86
CA THR A 93 11.36 2.09 15.47
C THR A 93 10.40 1.95 14.30
N ILE A 94 10.77 1.21 13.25
CA ILE A 94 9.90 0.92 12.10
C ILE A 94 8.63 0.23 12.60
N SER A 95 8.78 -0.84 13.40
CA SER A 95 7.64 -1.63 13.86
C SER A 95 6.68 -0.82 14.73
N ARG A 96 7.20 0.03 15.61
CA ARG A 96 6.37 0.95 16.42
C ARG A 96 5.67 1.98 15.54
N ARG A 97 6.43 2.70 14.71
CA ARG A 97 5.92 3.86 13.95
C ARG A 97 4.95 3.45 12.85
N PHE A 98 5.14 2.28 12.25
CA PHE A 98 4.32 1.75 11.15
C PHE A 98 3.34 0.65 11.60
N TRP A 99 3.17 0.46 12.91
CA TRP A 99 2.24 -0.53 13.48
C TRP A 99 2.46 -1.97 12.99
N LEU A 100 3.71 -2.39 12.79
CA LEU A 100 4.06 -3.79 12.45
C LEU A 100 4.05 -4.69 13.69
N ASN A 101 3.00 -4.57 14.51
CA ASN A 101 2.81 -5.31 15.75
C ASN A 101 1.65 -6.31 15.63
N ASN A 102 1.46 -7.15 16.65
CA ASN A 102 0.27 -8.00 16.74
C ASN A 102 -1.01 -7.15 16.89
N PRO A 103 -2.17 -7.62 16.39
CA PRO A 103 -3.40 -6.86 16.44
C PRO A 103 -3.83 -6.56 17.87
N ILE A 104 -4.32 -5.33 18.05
CA ILE A 104 -4.84 -4.81 19.32
C ILE A 104 -6.36 -4.90 19.27
N SER A 105 -6.97 -5.49 20.30
CA SER A 105 -8.41 -5.53 20.44
C SER A 105 -8.93 -4.12 20.74
N PRO A 106 -9.78 -3.58 19.86
CA PRO A 106 -10.31 -2.25 20.11
C PRO A 106 -11.40 -2.19 21.19
N ARG A 107 -11.82 -3.35 21.74
CA ARG A 107 -12.69 -3.39 22.93
C ARG A 107 -11.89 -3.23 24.22
N THR A 108 -10.71 -3.84 24.28
CA THR A 108 -9.92 -3.93 25.52
C THR A 108 -8.65 -3.08 25.51
N GLY A 109 -8.24 -2.58 24.34
CA GLY A 109 -6.97 -1.88 24.14
C GLY A 109 -5.73 -2.77 24.27
N ARG A 110 -5.90 -4.10 24.38
CA ARG A 110 -4.80 -5.06 24.59
C ARG A 110 -4.55 -5.92 23.37
N ARG A 111 -3.33 -6.44 23.24
CA ARG A 111 -2.97 -7.44 22.22
C ARG A 111 -3.93 -8.63 22.27
N ASP A 112 -4.46 -9.01 21.11
CA ASP A 112 -5.31 -10.20 20.96
C ASP A 112 -4.98 -10.94 19.67
N ASN A 113 -4.22 -12.03 19.79
CA ASN A 113 -3.80 -12.83 18.63
C ASN A 113 -4.96 -13.56 17.94
N ARG A 114 -6.14 -13.68 18.58
CA ARG A 114 -7.30 -14.31 17.93
C ARG A 114 -7.81 -13.48 16.76
N LEU A 115 -7.51 -12.18 16.75
CA LEU A 115 -7.89 -11.28 15.66
C LEU A 115 -7.23 -11.65 14.33
N TRP A 116 -6.12 -12.40 14.32
CA TRP A 116 -5.54 -12.91 13.08
C TRP A 116 -6.52 -13.75 12.24
N TRP A 117 -7.50 -14.41 12.88
CA TRP A 117 -8.56 -15.13 12.16
C TRP A 117 -9.42 -14.22 11.29
N LEU A 118 -9.45 -12.91 11.53
CA LEU A 118 -10.16 -11.95 10.68
C LEU A 118 -9.51 -11.79 9.30
N LEU A 119 -8.25 -12.19 9.11
CA LEU A 119 -7.65 -12.19 7.78
C LEU A 119 -8.43 -13.07 6.80
N ILE A 120 -9.00 -14.20 7.25
CA ILE A 120 -9.77 -15.09 6.38
C ILE A 120 -11.01 -14.38 5.80
N PRO A 121 -11.98 -13.89 6.60
CA PRO A 121 -13.13 -13.19 6.06
C PRO A 121 -12.75 -11.89 5.35
N LEU A 122 -11.66 -11.20 5.75
CA LEU A 122 -11.22 -10.01 5.04
C LEU A 122 -10.62 -10.33 3.66
N LEU A 123 -9.86 -11.42 3.52
CA LEU A 123 -9.37 -11.90 2.22
C LEU A 123 -10.52 -12.35 1.32
N LEU A 124 -11.51 -13.05 1.87
CA LEU A 124 -12.72 -13.42 1.15
C LEU A 124 -13.51 -12.18 0.71
N LEU A 125 -13.60 -11.16 1.56
CA LEU A 125 -14.21 -9.88 1.21
C LEU A 125 -13.43 -9.19 0.10
N THR A 126 -12.09 -9.13 0.18
CA THR A 126 -11.25 -8.57 -0.88
C THR A 126 -11.51 -9.30 -2.21
N ALA A 127 -11.54 -10.62 -2.21
CA ALA A 127 -11.84 -11.41 -3.42
C ALA A 127 -13.25 -11.15 -3.95
N ALA A 128 -14.26 -11.06 -3.07
CA ALA A 128 -15.63 -10.77 -3.47
C ALA A 128 -15.78 -9.36 -4.06
N LEU A 129 -15.09 -8.36 -3.49
CA LEU A 129 -15.05 -7.00 -4.03
C LEU A 129 -14.33 -6.97 -5.39
N GLU A 130 -13.21 -7.68 -5.51
CA GLU A 130 -12.42 -7.74 -6.75
C GLU A 130 -13.19 -8.42 -7.88
N LEU A 131 -13.83 -9.56 -7.61
CA LEU A 131 -14.52 -10.33 -8.64
C LEU A 131 -15.93 -9.81 -8.94
N GLY A 132 -16.59 -9.19 -7.96
CA GLY A 132 -17.99 -8.77 -8.07
C GLY A 132 -18.16 -7.27 -8.30
N VAL A 133 -17.51 -6.43 -7.49
CA VAL A 133 -17.77 -4.99 -7.45
C VAL A 133 -16.82 -4.22 -8.36
N ALA A 134 -15.54 -4.61 -8.42
CA ALA A 134 -14.53 -3.89 -9.18
C ALA A 134 -14.86 -3.78 -10.69
N PRO A 135 -15.31 -4.85 -11.39
CA PRO A 135 -15.63 -4.75 -12.81
C PRO A 135 -16.75 -3.74 -13.08
N PHE A 136 -17.80 -3.77 -12.25
CA PHE A 136 -18.91 -2.82 -12.33
C PHE A 136 -18.46 -1.38 -12.07
N LEU A 137 -17.63 -1.16 -11.04
CA LEU A 137 -17.11 0.18 -10.73
C LEU A 137 -16.22 0.72 -11.85
N THR A 138 -15.35 -0.11 -12.41
CA THR A 138 -14.48 0.26 -13.54
C THR A 138 -15.30 0.55 -14.79
N GLU A 139 -16.31 -0.26 -15.12
CA GLU A 139 -17.19 -0.04 -16.27
C GLU A 139 -18.00 1.25 -16.12
N ALA A 140 -18.62 1.47 -14.96
CA ALA A 140 -19.38 2.69 -14.70
C ALA A 140 -18.47 3.93 -14.77
N TRP A 141 -17.28 3.85 -14.19
CA TRP A 141 -16.29 4.94 -14.19
C TRP A 141 -15.81 5.30 -15.60
N THR A 142 -15.46 4.29 -16.39
CA THR A 142 -14.93 4.51 -17.74
C THR A 142 -16.03 4.85 -18.75
N THR A 143 -17.28 4.47 -18.49
CA THR A 143 -18.44 4.94 -19.25
C THR A 143 -18.70 6.43 -19.02
N LEU A 144 -18.61 6.89 -17.77
CA LEU A 144 -18.75 8.31 -17.42
C LEU A 144 -17.54 9.14 -17.86
N PHE A 145 -16.35 8.56 -17.82
CA PHE A 145 -15.09 9.22 -18.21
C PHE A 145 -14.29 8.37 -19.20
N PRO A 146 -14.68 8.32 -20.49
CA PRO A 146 -14.03 7.47 -21.50
C PRO A 146 -12.54 7.75 -21.68
N ALA A 147 -12.11 8.99 -21.47
CA ALA A 147 -10.70 9.38 -21.54
C ALA A 147 -9.82 8.72 -20.45
N LEU A 148 -10.43 8.16 -19.40
CA LEU A 148 -9.72 7.46 -18.32
C LEU A 148 -9.67 5.94 -18.53
N ALA A 149 -10.26 5.41 -19.60
CA ALA A 149 -10.26 3.99 -19.89
C ALA A 149 -8.84 3.43 -20.08
N GLU A 150 -8.67 2.15 -19.76
CA GLU A 150 -7.39 1.47 -19.93
C GLU A 150 -7.01 1.41 -21.42
N PRO A 151 -5.82 1.90 -21.81
CA PRO A 151 -5.34 1.70 -23.16
C PRO A 151 -4.89 0.25 -23.34
N SER A 152 -5.20 -0.35 -24.49
CA SER A 152 -4.81 -1.74 -24.83
C SER A 152 -3.30 -2.00 -24.73
N SER A 153 -2.47 -0.96 -24.87
CA SER A 153 -1.02 -1.03 -24.71
C SER A 153 -0.56 -1.28 -23.28
N ARG A 154 -1.45 -1.17 -22.28
CA ARG A 154 -1.17 -1.36 -20.86
C ARG A 154 -1.85 -2.56 -20.23
N SER A 155 -2.70 -3.27 -20.98
CA SER A 155 -3.27 -4.54 -20.52
C SER A 155 -2.15 -5.55 -20.27
N LEU A 156 -2.21 -6.19 -19.11
CA LEU A 156 -1.31 -7.27 -18.73
C LEU A 156 -1.71 -8.62 -19.34
N ASP A 157 -2.90 -8.73 -19.93
CA ASP A 157 -3.40 -9.97 -20.54
C ASP A 157 -2.49 -10.48 -21.65
N ALA A 158 -1.86 -9.54 -22.38
CA ALA A 158 -0.89 -9.85 -23.42
C ALA A 158 0.35 -10.62 -22.90
N LEU A 159 0.67 -10.53 -21.61
CA LEU A 159 1.77 -11.30 -21.01
C LEU A 159 1.40 -12.77 -20.77
N PHE A 160 0.10 -13.07 -20.65
CA PHE A 160 -0.44 -14.40 -20.36
C PHE A 160 -1.09 -15.07 -21.58
N ALA A 161 -0.96 -14.46 -22.77
CA ALA A 161 -1.46 -15.04 -24.01
C ALA A 161 -0.79 -16.41 -24.28
N PRO A 162 -1.50 -17.41 -24.82
CA PRO A 162 -0.97 -18.75 -25.05
C PRO A 162 0.33 -18.78 -25.85
N GLU A 163 0.49 -17.87 -26.81
CA GLU A 163 1.67 -17.76 -27.66
C GLU A 163 2.93 -17.35 -26.88
N MET A 164 2.74 -16.77 -25.69
CA MET A 164 3.82 -16.34 -24.81
C MET A 164 4.35 -17.45 -23.89
N GLN A 165 3.62 -18.56 -23.76
CA GLN A 165 3.96 -19.66 -22.83
C GLN A 165 5.39 -20.17 -23.05
N ALA A 166 5.75 -20.47 -24.31
CA ALA A 166 7.08 -20.96 -24.66
C ALA A 166 8.21 -19.97 -24.31
N ARG A 167 7.93 -18.65 -24.31
CA ARG A 167 8.92 -17.63 -23.93
C ARG A 167 9.17 -17.61 -22.41
N TRP A 168 8.16 -17.96 -21.61
CA TRP A 168 8.24 -17.86 -20.16
C TRP A 168 8.82 -19.08 -19.48
N VAL A 169 8.79 -20.26 -20.12
CA VAL A 169 9.44 -21.46 -19.57
C VAL A 169 10.93 -21.17 -19.31
N GLY A 170 11.36 -21.37 -18.06
CA GLY A 170 12.72 -21.09 -17.60
C GLY A 170 13.06 -19.60 -17.40
N ALA A 171 12.12 -18.67 -17.59
CA ALA A 171 12.33 -17.24 -17.42
C ALA A 171 12.35 -16.81 -15.94
N TRP A 172 13.25 -17.38 -15.14
CA TRP A 172 13.43 -17.06 -13.72
C TRP A 172 13.69 -15.58 -13.44
N ASN A 173 14.32 -14.87 -14.39
CA ASN A 173 14.53 -13.43 -14.30
C ASN A 173 13.20 -12.65 -14.30
N PHE A 174 12.19 -13.11 -15.05
CA PHE A 174 10.86 -12.50 -15.04
C PHE A 174 10.15 -12.76 -13.72
N PHE A 175 10.20 -14.00 -13.22
CA PHE A 175 9.64 -14.32 -11.90
C PHE A 175 10.30 -13.51 -10.78
N ALA A 176 11.63 -13.41 -10.79
CA ALA A 176 12.37 -12.59 -9.82
C ALA A 176 11.99 -11.11 -9.92
N LEU A 177 11.89 -10.57 -11.14
CA LEU A 177 11.43 -9.19 -11.36
C LEU A 177 10.02 -8.99 -10.79
N PHE A 178 9.09 -9.91 -11.06
CA PHE A 178 7.73 -9.85 -10.51
C PHE A 178 7.75 -9.85 -8.99
N VAL A 179 8.42 -10.81 -8.35
CA VAL A 179 8.48 -10.93 -6.89
C VAL A 179 9.05 -9.67 -6.24
N VAL A 180 10.16 -9.14 -6.78
CA VAL A 180 10.78 -7.91 -6.27
C VAL A 180 9.86 -6.71 -6.46
N THR A 181 9.25 -6.56 -7.63
CA THR A 181 8.30 -5.48 -7.90
C THR A 181 7.09 -5.56 -6.97
N SER A 182 6.51 -6.75 -6.76
CA SER A 182 5.38 -6.94 -5.83
C SER A 182 5.74 -6.65 -4.38
N LEU A 183 6.93 -7.05 -3.93
CA LEU A 183 7.43 -6.77 -2.58
C LEU A 183 7.53 -5.26 -2.34
N PHE A 184 8.10 -4.52 -3.31
CA PHE A 184 8.16 -3.08 -3.22
C PHE A 184 6.78 -2.46 -3.33
N ASN A 185 5.95 -2.89 -4.28
CA ASN A 185 4.62 -2.31 -4.50
C ASN A 185 3.73 -2.38 -3.26
N ASN A 186 3.39 -3.59 -2.84
CA ASN A 186 2.27 -3.79 -1.91
C ASN A 186 2.71 -3.77 -0.44
N PHE A 187 4.00 -3.90 -0.14
CA PHE A 187 4.49 -3.93 1.24
C PHE A 187 5.41 -2.75 1.55
N LEU A 188 6.58 -2.70 0.93
CA LEU A 188 7.63 -1.76 1.33
C LEU A 188 7.36 -0.32 0.87
N SER A 189 6.55 -0.10 -0.17
CA SER A 189 6.29 1.24 -0.70
C SER A 189 4.90 1.74 -0.32
N GLU A 190 3.84 1.10 -0.78
CA GLU A 190 2.49 1.64 -0.56
C GLU A 190 2.04 1.52 0.90
N GLU A 191 2.14 0.34 1.51
CA GLU A 191 1.68 0.18 2.91
C GLU A 191 2.58 0.89 3.92
N PHE A 192 3.88 0.99 3.64
CA PHE A 192 4.79 1.80 4.45
C PHE A 192 4.46 3.29 4.34
N LEU A 193 4.17 3.81 3.16
CA LEU A 193 3.85 5.23 3.00
C LEU A 193 2.45 5.54 3.56
N PHE A 194 1.42 4.86 3.06
CA PHE A 194 0.04 5.22 3.37
C PHE A 194 -0.35 4.82 4.78
N ARG A 195 -0.08 3.58 5.20
CA ARG A 195 -0.52 3.09 6.52
C ARG A 195 0.58 3.20 7.56
N GLY A 196 1.85 3.24 7.16
CA GLY A 196 2.99 3.44 8.05
C GLY A 196 3.30 4.91 8.33
N VAL A 197 3.56 5.73 7.32
CA VAL A 197 3.96 7.13 7.48
C VAL A 197 2.75 8.02 7.73
N LEU A 198 1.77 8.00 6.82
CA LEU A 198 0.66 8.95 6.79
C LEU A 198 -0.41 8.64 7.85
N LEU A 199 -1.08 7.49 7.76
CA LEU A 199 -2.26 7.18 8.58
C LEU A 199 -2.08 7.43 10.10
N PRO A 200 -0.95 7.07 10.74
CA PRO A 200 -0.77 7.29 12.19
C PRO A 200 -0.74 8.77 12.59
N LYS A 201 -0.50 9.67 11.63
CA LYS A 201 -0.38 11.12 11.83
C LYS A 201 -1.48 11.95 11.15
N MET A 202 -2.50 11.29 10.60
CA MET A 202 -3.63 11.98 9.95
C MET A 202 -4.78 12.30 10.92
N ASN A 203 -4.75 11.77 12.14
CA ASN A 203 -5.83 11.94 13.13
C ASN A 203 -6.01 13.40 13.55
N GLY A 204 -4.92 14.19 13.62
CA GLY A 204 -5.00 15.60 14.01
C GLY A 204 -5.85 16.46 13.06
N LEU A 205 -5.87 16.13 11.77
CA LEU A 205 -6.64 16.88 10.77
C LEU A 205 -8.02 16.26 10.53
N PHE A 206 -8.11 14.93 10.43
CA PHE A 206 -9.33 14.23 10.00
C PHE A 206 -10.09 13.55 11.15
N GLY A 207 -9.54 13.58 12.37
CA GLY A 207 -10.12 12.92 13.54
C GLY A 207 -10.37 11.44 13.28
N LYS A 208 -11.57 10.96 13.64
CA LYS A 208 -12.00 9.56 13.45
C LYS A 208 -12.14 9.13 11.99
N TRP A 209 -12.08 10.06 11.04
CA TRP A 209 -12.21 9.81 9.60
C TRP A 209 -10.86 9.77 8.87
N ASP A 210 -9.76 9.75 9.61
CA ASP A 210 -8.40 9.65 9.05
C ASP A 210 -8.21 8.45 8.11
N TRP A 211 -8.80 7.30 8.42
CA TRP A 211 -8.78 6.13 7.56
C TRP A 211 -9.55 6.32 6.23
N VAL A 212 -10.63 7.11 6.24
CA VAL A 212 -11.38 7.44 4.99
C VAL A 212 -10.53 8.34 4.11
N ALA A 213 -9.95 9.39 4.69
CA ALA A 213 -9.06 10.30 3.97
C ALA A 213 -7.83 9.55 3.43
N ASN A 214 -7.24 8.66 4.24
CA ASN A 214 -6.10 7.85 3.84
C ASN A 214 -6.42 6.90 2.68
N GLY A 215 -7.53 6.17 2.76
CA GLY A 215 -7.96 5.30 1.66
C GLY A 215 -8.31 6.05 0.39
N PHE A 216 -8.88 7.26 0.51
CA PHE A 216 -9.15 8.12 -0.64
C PHE A 216 -7.87 8.60 -1.33
N ILE A 217 -6.91 9.16 -0.60
CA ILE A 217 -5.64 9.62 -1.20
C ILE A 217 -4.79 8.45 -1.73
N PHE A 218 -4.92 7.26 -1.14
CA PHE A 218 -4.36 6.03 -1.68
C PHE A 218 -5.00 5.67 -3.02
N GLY A 219 -6.32 5.74 -3.15
CA GLY A 219 -6.98 5.50 -4.43
C GLY A 219 -6.57 6.52 -5.50
N VAL A 220 -6.61 7.81 -5.17
CA VAL A 220 -6.25 8.90 -6.09
C VAL A 220 -4.75 8.90 -6.44
N TYR A 221 -3.88 8.34 -5.60
CA TYR A 221 -2.44 8.16 -5.90
C TYR A 221 -2.20 7.39 -7.20
N HIS A 222 -3.15 6.58 -7.66
CA HIS A 222 -3.04 5.77 -8.87
C HIS A 222 -3.25 6.55 -10.18
N LEU A 223 -2.75 7.79 -10.26
CA LEU A 223 -2.86 8.62 -11.46
C LEU A 223 -2.17 8.01 -12.68
N GLN A 224 -1.22 7.09 -12.50
CA GLN A 224 -0.61 6.30 -13.57
C GLN A 224 -1.60 5.31 -14.20
N MET A 225 -2.65 4.89 -13.51
CA MET A 225 -3.67 3.94 -13.99
C MET A 225 -5.08 4.41 -13.59
N PRO A 226 -5.55 5.55 -14.13
CA PRO A 226 -6.73 6.24 -13.63
C PRO A 226 -8.04 5.44 -13.76
N TRP A 227 -8.10 4.44 -14.65
CA TRP A 227 -9.22 3.51 -14.75
C TRP A 227 -9.44 2.68 -13.48
N THR A 228 -8.41 2.52 -12.65
CA THR A 228 -8.47 1.74 -11.40
C THR A 228 -8.80 2.57 -10.16
N ILE A 229 -8.84 3.91 -10.26
CA ILE A 229 -8.97 4.80 -9.09
C ILE A 229 -10.20 4.47 -8.21
N PRO A 230 -11.43 4.32 -8.74
CA PRO A 230 -12.60 4.04 -7.89
C PRO A 230 -12.45 2.73 -7.09
N VAL A 231 -11.90 1.72 -7.74
CA VAL A 231 -11.61 0.42 -7.15
C VAL A 231 -10.54 0.55 -6.06
N ASN A 232 -9.46 1.29 -6.34
CA ASN A 232 -8.39 1.53 -5.36
C ASN A 232 -8.85 2.38 -4.17
N ILE A 233 -9.83 3.27 -4.33
CA ILE A 233 -10.46 3.97 -3.19
C ILE A 233 -11.17 2.96 -2.28
N LEU A 234 -11.96 2.07 -2.87
CA LEU A 234 -12.71 1.04 -2.14
C LEU A 234 -11.77 0.11 -1.34
N PHE A 235 -10.76 -0.45 -1.99
CA PHE A 235 -9.75 -1.26 -1.30
C PHE A 235 -8.92 -0.43 -0.32
N GLY A 236 -8.63 0.82 -0.68
CA GLY A 236 -7.93 1.78 0.16
C GLY A 236 -8.61 1.97 1.51
N TRP A 237 -9.93 2.07 1.52
CA TRP A 237 -10.75 2.15 2.72
C TRP A 237 -10.72 0.86 3.53
N LEU A 238 -10.88 -0.31 2.91
CA LEU A 238 -10.80 -1.59 3.61
C LEU A 238 -9.45 -1.76 4.32
N MET A 239 -8.37 -1.46 3.61
CA MET A 239 -7.01 -1.53 4.12
C MET A 239 -6.76 -0.52 5.25
N ALA A 240 -7.05 0.76 5.03
CA ALA A 240 -6.84 1.80 6.04
C ALA A 240 -7.71 1.57 7.29
N PHE A 241 -8.97 1.13 7.10
CA PHE A 241 -9.86 0.77 8.21
C PHE A 241 -9.28 -0.37 9.03
N SER A 242 -8.89 -1.49 8.41
CA SER A 242 -8.35 -2.64 9.13
C SER A 242 -7.06 -2.29 9.90
N ALA A 243 -6.17 -1.50 9.29
CA ALA A 243 -4.95 -1.01 9.93
C ALA A 243 -5.26 -0.16 11.17
N LYS A 244 -6.13 0.85 11.02
CA LYS A 244 -6.52 1.77 12.09
C LYS A 244 -7.27 1.06 13.21
N ARG A 245 -8.22 0.21 12.84
CA ARG A 245 -9.14 -0.49 13.75
C ARG A 245 -8.41 -1.42 14.72
N TYR A 246 -7.39 -2.12 14.23
CA TYR A 246 -6.63 -3.10 15.00
C TYR A 246 -5.21 -2.62 15.34
N HIS A 247 -4.87 -1.38 14.96
CA HIS A 247 -3.54 -0.78 15.13
C HIS A 247 -2.44 -1.75 14.66
N CYS A 248 -2.63 -2.33 13.48
CA CYS A 248 -1.84 -3.44 12.97
C CYS A 248 -1.76 -3.37 11.46
N ASN A 249 -0.62 -2.92 10.95
CA ASN A 249 -0.42 -2.73 9.51
C ASN A 249 -0.19 -4.07 8.77
N TRP A 250 0.01 -5.18 9.48
CA TRP A 250 0.02 -6.49 8.84
C TRP A 250 -1.29 -6.86 8.17
N PHE A 251 -2.43 -6.33 8.65
CA PHE A 251 -3.73 -6.56 8.02
C PHE A 251 -3.75 -6.05 6.57
N PRO A 252 -3.59 -4.75 6.30
CA PRO A 252 -3.58 -4.26 4.93
C PRO A 252 -2.42 -4.84 4.13
N ILE A 253 -1.23 -5.08 4.70
CA ILE A 253 -0.13 -5.74 3.98
C ILE A 253 -0.57 -7.10 3.42
N VAL A 254 -1.19 -7.95 4.24
CA VAL A 254 -1.68 -9.26 3.78
C VAL A 254 -2.79 -9.12 2.75
N LEU A 255 -3.76 -8.22 2.98
CA LEU A 255 -4.87 -8.00 2.04
C LEU A 255 -4.37 -7.49 0.68
N HIS A 256 -3.45 -6.53 0.70
CA HIS A 256 -2.86 -5.93 -0.49
C HIS A 256 -2.02 -6.95 -1.28
N ASN A 257 -1.29 -7.84 -0.60
CA ASN A 257 -0.49 -8.85 -1.27
C ASN A 257 -1.30 -10.03 -1.82
N GLY A 258 -2.61 -10.13 -1.56
CA GLY A 258 -3.45 -11.24 -2.05
C GLY A 258 -3.33 -11.44 -3.56
N GLN A 259 -3.41 -10.35 -4.34
CA GLN A 259 -3.26 -10.37 -5.79
C GLN A 259 -1.84 -10.78 -6.22
N ALA A 260 -0.81 -10.25 -5.54
CA ALA A 260 0.57 -10.60 -5.83
C ALA A 260 0.88 -12.08 -5.61
N PHE A 261 0.31 -12.70 -4.56
CA PHE A 261 0.44 -14.14 -4.35
C PHE A 261 -0.23 -14.94 -5.46
N TYR A 262 -1.47 -14.58 -5.84
CA TYR A 262 -2.20 -15.24 -6.92
C TYR A 262 -1.41 -15.21 -8.24
N PHE A 263 -1.00 -14.03 -8.70
CA PHE A 263 -0.20 -13.89 -9.92
C PHE A 263 1.19 -14.52 -9.79
N GLY A 264 1.79 -14.50 -8.59
CA GLY A 264 3.05 -15.18 -8.33
C GLY A 264 2.96 -16.70 -8.59
N PHE A 265 1.88 -17.35 -8.16
CA PHE A 265 1.64 -18.76 -8.46
C PHE A 265 1.42 -19.01 -9.95
N LEU A 266 0.67 -18.16 -10.64
CA LEU A 266 0.46 -18.28 -12.10
C LEU A 266 1.77 -18.13 -12.87
N ILE A 267 2.56 -17.10 -12.57
CA ILE A 267 3.85 -16.85 -13.21
C ILE A 267 4.84 -17.97 -12.89
N LEU A 268 4.83 -18.49 -11.66
CA LEU A 268 5.65 -19.65 -11.30
C LEU A 268 5.26 -20.89 -12.13
N GLY A 269 3.96 -21.15 -12.30
CA GLY A 269 3.47 -22.23 -13.16
C GLY A 269 3.95 -22.10 -14.61
N LEU A 270 3.88 -20.90 -15.18
CA LEU A 270 4.41 -20.60 -16.51
C LEU A 270 5.92 -20.83 -16.61
N VAL A 271 6.69 -20.34 -15.64
CA VAL A 271 8.15 -20.50 -15.62
C VAL A 271 8.57 -21.96 -15.48
N LEU A 272 7.78 -22.77 -14.78
CA LEU A 272 7.99 -24.21 -14.64
C LEU A 272 7.47 -25.03 -15.85
N GLY A 273 6.71 -24.43 -16.77
CA GLY A 273 6.07 -25.13 -17.89
C GLY A 273 4.91 -26.04 -17.47
N LEU A 274 4.23 -25.70 -16.37
CA LEU A 274 3.10 -26.47 -15.80
C LEU A 274 1.73 -25.91 -16.19
N ALA A 275 1.70 -24.69 -16.72
CA ALA A 275 0.51 -23.95 -17.15
C ALA A 275 0.70 -23.54 -18.61
#